data_AF-A0A2G9P5E6-F1
#
_entry.id   AF-A0A2G9P5E6-F1
#
_cell.length_a   1.000
_cell.length_b   1.000
_cell.length_c   1.000
_cell.angle_alpha   90.00
_cell.angle_beta   90.00
_cell.angle_gamma   90.00
#
_symmetry.space_group_name_H-M   'P 1'
#
loop_
_entity.id
_entity.type
_entity.pdbx_description
1 polymer ?
#
loop_
_entity_poly.entity_id
_entity_poly.type
_entity_poly.pdbx_seq_one_letter_code
_entity_poly.pdbx_strand_id
1 'polypeptide(L)'
;GSEEGKKQHSKVKELHPIAERLNCTVTQLAIAWCLRSEGVSSVLLGVSNSDQLMENLGSIQILAHLTPPVIAEIDQILGNKPNIKKDSRA
;
A
#
# COMPACT_ATOMS: atom_id res chain seq x y z
N GLY A 1 -10.10 16.48 -13.42
CA GLY A 1 -9.65 15.14 -13.03
C GLY A 1 -10.35 14.11 -13.90
N SER A 2 -9.60 13.18 -14.49
CA SER A 2 -10.18 12.11 -15.30
C SER A 2 -11.09 11.21 -14.46
N GLU A 3 -12.05 10.53 -15.10
CA GLU A 3 -12.91 9.54 -14.43
C GLU A 3 -12.08 8.43 -13.76
N GLU A 4 -10.94 8.06 -14.35
CA GLU A 4 -10.00 7.11 -13.76
C GLU A 4 -9.40 7.65 -12.45
N GLY A 5 -8.96 8.91 -12.42
CA GLY A 5 -8.45 9.55 -11.22
C GLY A 5 -9.47 9.58 -10.09
N LYS A 6 -10.76 9.79 -10.39
CA LYS A 6 -11.84 9.73 -9.38
C LYS A 6 -12.00 8.32 -8.80
N LYS A 7 -11.96 7.28 -9.65
CA LYS A 7 -12.03 5.87 -9.20
C LYS A 7 -10.87 5.50 -8.27
N GLN A 8 -9.65 5.93 -8.61
CA GLN A 8 -8.48 5.69 -7.76
C GLN A 8 -8.60 6.39 -6.40
N HIS A 9 -9.10 7.64 -6.37
CA HIS A 9 -9.36 8.33 -5.10
C HIS A 9 -10.41 7.62 -4.23
N SER A 10 -11.46 7.05 -4.83
CA SER A 10 -12.45 6.27 -4.08
C SER A 10 -11.82 5.05 -3.41
N LYS A 11 -10.99 4.30 -4.13
CA LYS A 11 -10.26 3.15 -3.56
C LYS A 11 -9.33 3.54 -2.41
N VAL A 12 -8.65 4.69 -2.52
CA VAL A 12 -7.82 5.21 -1.42
C VAL A 12 -8.67 5.53 -0.18
N LYS A 13 -9.89 6.04 -0.35
CA LYS A 13 -10.82 6.23 0.78
C LYS A 13 -11.21 4.91 1.44
N GLU A 14 -11.41 3.86 0.64
CA GLU A 14 -11.74 2.52 1.14
C GLU A 14 -10.59 1.87 1.94
N LEU A 15 -9.35 2.34 1.79
CA LEU A 15 -8.20 1.90 2.61
C LEU A 15 -8.16 2.53 4.01
N HIS A 16 -8.88 3.63 4.25
CA HIS A 16 -8.82 4.34 5.54
C HIS A 16 -9.25 3.47 6.73
N PRO A 17 -10.35 2.70 6.68
CA PRO A 17 -10.75 1.84 7.80
C PRO A 17 -9.70 0.79 8.17
N ILE A 18 -8.93 0.29 7.20
CA ILE A 18 -7.81 -0.63 7.46
C ILE A 18 -6.69 0.12 8.18
N ALA A 19 -6.31 1.29 7.68
CA ALA A 19 -5.25 2.10 8.27
C ALA A 19 -5.59 2.49 9.73
N GLU A 20 -6.83 2.92 9.99
CA GLU A 20 -7.36 3.22 11.32
C GLU A 20 -7.29 2.01 12.25
N ARG A 21 -7.74 0.82 11.79
CA ARG A 21 -7.68 -0.43 12.58
C ARG A 21 -6.25 -0.85 12.91
N LEU A 22 -5.29 -0.52 12.04
CA LEU A 22 -3.87 -0.77 12.26
C LEU A 22 -3.15 0.40 12.95
N ASN A 23 -3.88 1.44 13.36
CA ASN A 23 -3.36 2.64 14.00
C ASN A 23 -2.21 3.30 13.21
N CYS A 24 -2.41 3.46 11.90
CA CYS A 24 -1.43 4.04 10.99
C CYS A 24 -2.08 4.97 9.95
N THR A 25 -1.27 5.75 9.24
CA THR A 25 -1.76 6.54 8.11
C THR A 25 -1.86 5.68 6.85
N VAL A 26 -2.70 6.10 5.88
CA VAL A 26 -2.78 5.41 4.58
C VAL A 26 -1.42 5.46 3.86
N THR A 27 -0.63 6.52 4.07
CA THR A 27 0.74 6.64 3.57
C THR A 27 1.64 5.55 4.15
N GLN A 28 1.61 5.35 5.47
CA GLN A 28 2.36 4.30 6.16
C GLN A 28 1.94 2.91 5.68
N LEU A 29 0.63 2.68 5.54
CA LEU A 29 0.07 1.43 5.03
C LEU A 29 0.58 1.13 3.61
N ALA A 30 0.57 2.12 2.72
CA ALA A 30 1.01 1.97 1.33
C ALA A 30 2.51 1.65 1.24
N ILE A 31 3.36 2.36 2.01
CA ILE A 31 4.80 2.11 2.03
C ILE A 31 5.11 0.71 2.57
N ALA A 32 4.46 0.30 3.66
CA ALA A 32 4.60 -1.03 4.24
C ALA A 32 4.17 -2.13 3.24
N TRP A 33 3.07 -1.90 2.52
CA TRP A 33 2.60 -2.83 1.49
C TRP A 33 3.61 -2.98 0.34
N CYS A 34 4.23 -1.88 -0.10
CA CYS A 34 5.31 -1.92 -1.09
C CYS A 34 6.51 -2.73 -0.58
N LEU A 35 7.00 -2.44 0.64
CA LEU A 35 8.14 -3.13 1.25
C LEU A 35 7.91 -4.64 1.46
N ARG A 36 6.65 -5.05 1.69
CA ARG A 36 6.26 -6.46 1.88
C ARG A 36 6.24 -7.26 0.57
N SER A 37 6.21 -6.60 -0.58
CA SER A 37 6.02 -7.28 -1.87
C SER A 37 7.23 -8.13 -2.24
N GLU A 38 6.97 -9.32 -2.81
CA GLU A 38 8.03 -10.24 -3.21
C GLU A 38 8.95 -9.57 -4.25
N GLY A 39 10.26 -9.68 -4.04
CA GLY A 39 11.28 -9.06 -4.89
C GLY A 39 11.56 -7.58 -4.62
N VAL A 40 10.86 -6.94 -3.67
CA VAL A 40 11.16 -5.57 -3.25
C VAL A 40 12.17 -5.56 -2.11
N SER A 41 13.37 -5.03 -2.37
CA SER A 41 14.41 -4.85 -1.34
C SER A 41 14.39 -3.46 -0.69
N SER A 42 13.82 -2.46 -1.37
CA SER A 42 13.83 -1.07 -0.91
C SER A 42 12.70 -0.26 -1.53
N VAL A 43 12.19 0.72 -0.79
CA VAL A 43 11.23 1.72 -1.29
C VAL A 43 11.87 3.10 -1.21
N LEU A 44 11.90 3.83 -2.33
CA LEU A 44 12.38 5.21 -2.39
C LEU A 44 11.27 6.16 -1.94
N LEU A 45 11.57 6.99 -0.92
CA LEU A 45 10.63 7.95 -0.35
C LEU A 45 10.91 9.37 -0.87
N GLY A 46 9.92 9.96 -1.54
CA GLY A 46 9.92 11.39 -1.86
C GLY A 46 9.17 12.18 -0.79
N VAL A 47 9.86 13.02 -0.04
CA VAL A 47 9.30 13.81 1.07
C VAL A 47 9.73 15.27 0.94
N SER A 48 8.85 16.20 1.29
CA SER A 48 9.09 17.64 1.20
C SER A 48 9.60 18.24 2.51
N ASN A 49 9.47 17.54 3.63
CA ASN A 49 9.90 18.00 4.95
C ASN A 49 10.21 16.82 5.89
N SER A 50 10.74 17.14 7.08
CA SER A 50 11.10 16.16 8.10
C SER A 50 9.90 15.40 8.67
N ASP A 51 8.75 16.05 8.80
CA ASP A 51 7.58 15.43 9.44
C ASP A 51 7.02 14.30 8.56
N GLN A 52 6.97 14.53 7.24
CA GLN A 52 6.65 13.50 6.26
C GLN A 52 7.68 12.37 6.25
N LEU A 53 8.97 12.69 6.42
CA LEU A 53 10.00 11.66 6.55
C LEU A 53 9.73 10.78 7.77
N MET A 54 9.48 11.39 8.92
CA MET A 54 9.22 10.67 10.17
C MET A 54 7.93 9.85 10.10
N GLU A 55 6.86 10.40 9.51
CA GLU A 55 5.62 9.66 9.23
C GLU A 55 5.92 8.44 8.35
N ASN A 56 6.60 8.63 7.22
CA ASN A 56 6.89 7.56 6.28
C ASN A 56 7.76 6.46 6.88
N LEU A 57 8.75 6.81 7.71
CA LEU A 57 9.60 5.83 8.41
C LEU A 57 8.79 4.98 9.41
N GLY A 58 7.69 5.50 9.95
CA GLY A 58 6.75 4.76 10.80
C GLY A 58 6.13 3.53 10.11
N SER A 59 6.13 3.48 8.78
CA SER A 59 5.66 2.32 8.00
C SER A 59 6.37 1.00 8.33
N ILE A 60 7.61 1.06 8.81
CA ILE A 60 8.38 -0.13 9.21
C ILE A 60 7.66 -0.90 10.32
N GLN A 61 7.00 -0.21 11.24
CA GLN A 61 6.25 -0.84 12.33
C GLN A 61 5.00 -1.57 11.81
N ILE A 62 4.46 -1.13 10.68
CA ILE A 62 3.23 -1.67 10.09
C ILE A 62 3.46 -3.01 9.38
N LEU A 63 4.70 -3.31 8.98
CA LEU A 63 5.05 -4.56 8.30
C LEU A 63 4.61 -5.81 9.09
N ALA A 64 4.77 -5.79 10.41
CA ALA A 64 4.36 -6.90 11.29
C ALA A 64 2.84 -7.11 11.33
N HIS A 65 2.06 -6.10 10.97
CA HIS A 65 0.60 -6.11 11.01
C HIS A 65 -0.05 -6.47 9.66
N LEU A 66 0.73 -6.54 8.57
CA LEU A 66 0.28 -6.97 7.24
C LEU A 66 0.11 -8.49 7.17
N THR A 67 -0.86 -9.00 7.93
CA THR A 67 -1.24 -10.41 7.94
C THR A 67 -1.93 -10.82 6.63
N PRO A 68 -1.96 -12.13 6.27
CA PRO A 68 -2.62 -12.58 5.05
C PRO A 68 -4.07 -12.11 4.88
N PRO A 69 -4.92 -12.07 5.94
CA PRO A 69 -6.27 -11.49 5.84
C PRO A 69 -6.29 -10.01 5.49
N VAL A 70 -5.42 -9.20 6.12
CA VAL A 70 -5.30 -7.76 5.84
C VAL A 70 -4.87 -7.54 4.38
N ILE A 71 -3.89 -8.31 3.91
CA ILE A 71 -3.42 -8.24 2.54
C ILE A 71 -4.54 -8.60 1.55
N ALA A 72 -5.32 -9.64 1.85
CA ALA A 72 -6.46 -10.04 1.00
C ALA A 72 -7.53 -8.95 0.91
N GLU A 73 -7.80 -8.25 2.01
CA GLU A 73 -8.73 -7.11 2.07
C GLU A 73 -8.22 -5.93 1.21
N ILE A 74 -6.92 -5.60 1.30
CA ILE A 74 -6.29 -4.57 0.45
C ILE A 74 -6.38 -4.97 -1.03
N ASP A 75 -6.06 -6.22 -1.36
CA ASP A 75 -6.14 -6.75 -2.73
C ASP A 75 -7.57 -6.64 -3.30
N GLN A 76 -8.59 -6.88 -2.46
CA GLN A 76 -10.00 -6.77 -2.85
C GLN A 76 -10.40 -5.33 -3.16
N ILE A 77 -9.98 -4.37 -2.34
CA ILE A 77 -10.25 -2.93 -2.55
C ILE A 77 -9.56 -2.44 -3.82
N LEU A 78 -8.28 -2.78 -4.00
CA LEU A 78 -7.49 -2.32 -5.13
C LEU A 78 -7.91 -3.01 -6.44
N GLY A 79 -8.31 -4.28 -6.40
CA GLY A 79 -8.86 -5.02 -7.53
C GLY A 79 -7.92 -5.10 -8.75
N ASN A 80 -6.61 -4.94 -8.53
CA ASN A 80 -5.59 -4.85 -9.57
C ASN A 80 -4.46 -5.90 -9.38
N LYS A 81 -4.72 -6.95 -8.62
CA LYS A 81 -3.75 -8.02 -8.35
C LYS A 81 -3.22 -8.61 -9.67
N PRO A 82 -1.90 -8.65 -9.89
CA PRO A 82 -1.34 -9.16 -11.13
C PRO A 82 -1.64 -10.65 -11.30
N ASN A 83 -2.05 -11.05 -12.51
CA ASN A 83 -2.26 -12.46 -12.84
C ASN A 83 -0.95 -13.06 -13.36
N ILE A 84 -0.26 -13.82 -12.53
CA ILE A 84 1.07 -14.40 -12.81
C ILE A 84 1.04 -15.43 -13.96
N LYS A 85 -0.15 -15.84 -14.44
CA LYS A 85 -0.31 -16.85 -15.51
C LYS A 85 0.12 -16.44 -16.92
N LYS A 86 0.75 -15.28 -17.14
CA LYS A 86 1.07 -14.81 -18.51
C LYS A 86 2.44 -14.15 -18.65
N ASP A 87 3.50 -14.83 -18.21
CA ASP A 87 4.83 -14.69 -18.82
C ASP A 87 5.61 -16.00 -18.66
N SER A 88 5.09 -17.07 -19.30
CA SER A 88 5.94 -18.16 -19.78
C SER A 88 6.31 -17.84 -21.22
N ARG A 89 7.21 -16.87 -21.40
CA ARG A 89 7.97 -16.78 -22.65
C ARG A 89 9.19 -17.67 -22.50
N ALA A 90 9.07 -18.85 -23.12
CA ALA A 90 10.20 -19.62 -23.64
C ALA A 90 11.01 -18.78 -24.64
#